data_AF-A0A8J7HI19-F1
#
_entry.id   AF-A0A8J7HI19-F1
#
_cell.length_a   1.000
_cell.length_b   1.000
_cell.length_c   1.000
_cell.angle_alpha   90.00
_cell.angle_beta   90.00
_cell.angle_gamma   90.00
#
_symmetry.space_group_name_H-M   'P 1'
#
loop_
_entity.id
_entity.type
_entity.pdbx_description
1 polymer ?
#
loop_
_entity_poly.entity_id
_entity_poly.type
_entity_poly.pdbx_seq_one_letter_code
_entity_poly.pdbx_strand_id
1 'polypeptide(L)'
;MRNKTSNLKTWLSLSAITFLILIIIFLGLPALFLLLRVPSFAIGDGALWILRWKNEADGSGISFNLLPLLIIAIVVGLVGLIIRSQRDHRR
;
A
#
# COMPACT_ATOMS: atom_id res chain seq x y z
N MET A 1 23.04 -4.24 -22.53
CA MET A 1 22.87 -3.93 -21.08
C MET A 1 21.86 -2.81 -20.77
N ARG A 2 21.37 -2.03 -21.75
CA ARG A 2 20.53 -0.83 -21.52
C ARG A 2 19.10 -1.10 -21.00
N ASN A 3 18.65 -2.35 -21.04
CA ASN A 3 17.25 -2.74 -20.82
C ASN A 3 16.99 -3.09 -19.34
N LYS A 4 17.95 -3.73 -18.66
CA LYS A 4 17.80 -4.17 -17.26
C LYS A 4 17.74 -3.00 -16.28
N THR A 5 18.55 -1.96 -16.53
CA THR A 5 18.57 -0.74 -15.72
C THR A 5 17.28 0.07 -15.84
N SER A 6 16.68 0.12 -17.03
CA SER A 6 15.39 0.77 -17.26
C SER A 6 14.26 0.05 -16.52
N ASN A 7 14.21 -1.28 -16.60
CA ASN A 7 13.18 -2.08 -15.93
C ASN A 7 13.29 -2.01 -14.40
N LEU A 8 14.51 -2.08 -13.85
CA LEU A 8 14.74 -1.92 -12.42
C LEU A 8 14.29 -0.54 -11.93
N LYS A 9 14.65 0.53 -12.65
CA LYS A 9 14.24 1.91 -12.31
C LYS A 9 12.71 2.06 -12.36
N THR A 10 12.06 1.52 -13.38
CA THR A 10 10.60 1.54 -13.49
C THR A 10 9.94 0.78 -12.36
N TRP A 11 10.40 -0.45 -12.08
CA TRP A 11 9.87 -1.27 -11.00
C TRP A 11 10.02 -0.58 -9.63
N LEU A 12 11.20 -0.02 -9.35
CA LEU A 12 11.47 0.68 -8.09
C LEU A 12 10.60 1.94 -7.98
N SER A 13 10.47 2.71 -9.07
CA SER A 13 9.62 3.90 -9.10
C SER A 13 8.15 3.55 -8.87
N LEU A 14 7.63 2.49 -9.50
CA LEU A 14 6.25 2.04 -9.30
C LEU A 14 6.03 1.60 -7.86
N SER A 15 6.94 0.79 -7.32
CA SER A 15 6.87 0.33 -5.93
C SER A 15 6.90 1.50 -4.95
N ALA A 16 7.81 2.46 -5.14
CA ALA A 16 7.92 3.65 -4.28
C ALA A 16 6.65 4.52 -4.34
N ILE A 17 6.13 4.78 -5.54
CA ILE A 17 4.89 5.54 -5.72
C ILE A 17 3.72 4.82 -5.05
N THR A 18 3.56 3.51 -5.27
CA THR A 18 2.51 2.72 -4.63
C THR A 18 2.62 2.77 -3.11
N PHE A 19 3.83 2.62 -2.56
CA PHE A 19 4.05 2.69 -1.11
C PHE A 19 3.65 4.05 -0.53
N LEU A 20 4.05 5.14 -1.19
CA LEU A 20 3.66 6.49 -0.78
C LEU A 20 2.14 6.71 -0.84
N ILE A 21 1.50 6.26 -1.91
CA ILE A 21 0.03 6.35 -2.05
C ILE A 21 -0.66 5.56 -0.93
N LEU A 22 -0.19 4.36 -0.61
CA LEU A 22 -0.74 3.55 0.47
C LEU A 22 -0.61 4.27 1.83
N ILE A 23 0.54 4.87 2.11
CA ILE A 23 0.72 5.68 3.33
C ILE A 23 -0.29 6.83 3.38
N ILE A 24 -0.43 7.58 2.27
CA ILE A 24 -1.36 8.71 2.20
C ILE A 24 -2.80 8.25 2.43
N ILE A 25 -3.22 7.14 1.81
CA ILE A 25 -4.54 6.55 2.02
C ILE A 25 -4.74 6.23 3.50
N PHE A 26 -3.80 5.52 4.12
CA PHE A 26 -3.91 5.09 5.51
C PHE A 26 -3.90 6.27 6.48
N LEU A 27 -3.18 7.35 6.18
CA LEU A 27 -3.23 8.60 6.96
C LEU A 27 -4.56 9.34 6.81
N GLY A 28 -5.26 9.18 5.68
CA GLY A 28 -6.57 9.78 5.42
C GLY A 28 -7.76 8.98 5.99
N LEU A 29 -7.60 7.67 6.21
CA LEU A 29 -8.64 6.79 6.74
C LEU A 29 -9.28 7.26 8.07
N PRO A 30 -8.55 7.82 9.06
CA PRO A 30 -9.14 8.24 10.32
C PRO A 30 -10.26 9.27 10.13
N ALA A 31 -10.06 10.24 9.25
CA ALA A 31 -11.06 11.27 8.97
C ALA A 31 -12.34 10.65 8.38
N LEU A 32 -12.19 9.70 7.45
CA LEU A 32 -13.31 8.98 6.84
C LEU A 32 -14.03 8.10 7.87
N PHE A 33 -13.30 7.36 8.71
CA PHE A 33 -13.86 6.48 9.72
C PHE A 33 -14.59 7.24 10.83
N LEU A 34 -14.09 8.41 11.22
CA LEU A 34 -14.79 9.30 12.14
C LEU A 34 -16.08 9.86 11.54
N LEU A 35 -16.04 10.32 10.29
CA LEU A 35 -17.21 10.84 9.58
C LEU A 35 -18.34 9.79 9.52
N LEU A 36 -17.97 8.53 9.28
CA LEU A 36 -18.90 7.41 9.13
C LEU A 36 -19.18 6.67 10.45
N ARG A 37 -18.60 7.12 11.58
CA ARG A 37 -18.73 6.48 12.91
C ARG A 37 -18.42 4.98 12.88
N VAL A 38 -17.36 4.59 12.18
CA VAL A 38 -16.97 3.18 12.03
C VAL A 38 -16.55 2.62 13.39
N PRO A 39 -17.09 1.46 13.82
CA PRO A 39 -16.70 0.82 15.08
C PRO A 39 -15.24 0.35 15.04
N SER A 40 -14.61 0.16 16.20
CA SER A 40 -13.25 -0.38 16.31
C SER A 40 -13.11 -1.70 15.55
N PHE A 41 -12.02 -1.87 14.81
CA PHE A 41 -11.71 -3.11 14.09
C PHE A 41 -10.21 -3.32 13.90
N ALA A 42 -9.84 -4.56 13.61
CA ALA A 42 -8.47 -4.93 13.22
C ALA A 42 -8.50 -5.78 11.96
N ILE A 43 -7.54 -5.56 11.06
CA ILE A 43 -7.32 -6.34 9.84
C ILE A 43 -5.97 -7.04 9.95
N GLY A 44 -5.99 -8.36 9.75
CA GLY A 44 -4.82 -9.22 9.84
C GLY A 44 -4.52 -9.67 11.28
N ASP A 45 -3.56 -10.58 11.40
CA ASP A 45 -3.17 -11.19 12.68
C ASP A 45 -1.64 -11.36 12.78
N GLY A 46 -1.13 -11.52 14.00
CA GLY A 46 0.28 -11.75 14.29
C GLY A 46 1.20 -10.63 13.80
N ALA A 47 2.36 -11.00 13.25
CA ALA A 47 3.38 -10.06 12.79
C ALA A 47 3.03 -9.31 11.47
N LEU A 48 2.01 -9.78 10.74
CA LEU A 48 1.58 -9.23 9.45
C LEU A 48 0.20 -8.54 9.53
N TRP A 49 -0.20 -8.09 10.73
CA TRP A 49 -1.36 -7.24 10.89
C TRP A 49 -1.24 -5.99 10.01
N ILE A 50 -2.34 -5.52 9.42
CA ILE A 50 -2.33 -4.46 8.41
C ILE A 50 -2.77 -3.14 9.02
N LEU A 51 -3.94 -3.14 9.65
CA LEU A 51 -4.63 -1.94 10.11
C LEU A 51 -5.35 -2.22 11.42
N ARG A 52 -5.27 -1.28 12.35
CA ARG A 52 -6.06 -1.27 13.58
C ARG A 52 -6.69 0.11 13.70
N TRP A 53 -8.00 0.11 13.84
CA TRP A 53 -8.81 1.29 14.08
C TRP A 53 -9.45 1.18 15.46
N LYS A 54 -9.24 2.19 16.30
CA LYS A 54 -9.89 2.35 17.60
C LYS A 54 -10.83 3.54 17.52
N ASN A 55 -12.08 3.33 17.95
CA ASN A 55 -13.09 4.38 18.08
C ASN A 55 -13.96 4.09 19.30
N GLU A 56 -13.49 4.57 20.46
CA GLU A 56 -14.10 4.34 21.76
C GLU A 56 -14.31 5.67 22.50
N ALA A 57 -15.02 5.63 23.62
CA ALA A 57 -15.33 6.83 24.41
C ALA A 57 -14.07 7.52 24.96
N ASP A 58 -12.99 6.77 25.16
CA ASP A 58 -11.70 7.27 25.64
C ASP A 58 -10.81 7.88 24.52
N GLY A 59 -11.21 7.71 23.25
CA GLY A 59 -10.53 8.30 22.11
C GLY A 59 -10.63 7.48 20.83
N SER A 60 -10.11 8.08 19.75
CA SER A 60 -9.96 7.42 18.46
C SER A 60 -8.50 7.40 18.02
N GLY A 61 -8.12 6.38 17.26
CA GLY A 61 -6.75 6.21 16.82
C GLY A 61 -6.61 5.18 15.71
N ILE A 62 -5.62 5.40 14.85
CA ILE A 62 -5.25 4.46 13.79
C ILE A 62 -3.82 3.96 14.02
N SER A 63 -3.59 2.70 13.72
CA SER A 63 -2.25 2.14 13.64
C SER A 63 -2.19 1.24 12.42
N PHE A 64 -1.06 1.20 11.73
CA PHE A 64 -0.85 0.31 10.60
C PHE A 64 0.59 -0.15 10.51
N ASN A 65 0.80 -1.33 9.94
CA ASN A 65 2.12 -1.92 9.80
C ASN A 65 2.70 -1.58 8.43
N LEU A 66 3.92 -1.06 8.41
CA LEU A 66 4.61 -0.70 7.17
C LEU A 66 5.05 -1.93 6.36
N LEU A 67 5.27 -3.07 7.02
CA LEU A 67 5.79 -4.26 6.35
C LEU A 67 4.80 -4.84 5.31
N PRO A 68 3.51 -5.11 5.64
CA PRO A 68 2.52 -5.50 4.65
C PRO A 68 2.34 -4.48 3.53
N LEU A 69 2.37 -3.18 3.84
CA LEU A 69 2.26 -2.12 2.83
C LEU A 69 3.43 -2.15 1.84
N LEU A 70 4.65 -2.39 2.33
CA LEU A 70 5.84 -2.54 1.50
C LEU A 70 5.74 -3.78 0.60
N ILE A 71 5.28 -4.91 1.14
CA ILE A 71 5.08 -6.14 0.36
C ILE A 71 4.07 -5.89 -0.77
N ILE A 72 2.93 -5.25 -0.47
CA ILE A 72 1.93 -4.89 -1.49
C ILE A 72 2.56 -4.00 -2.55
N ALA A 73 3.31 -2.98 -2.16
CA ALA A 73 3.95 -2.05 -3.08
C ALA A 73 4.95 -2.76 -4.02
N ILE A 74 5.76 -3.67 -3.50
CA ILE A 74 6.71 -4.50 -4.28
C ILE A 74 5.95 -5.36 -5.31
N VAL A 75 4.87 -6.03 -4.88
CA VAL A 75 4.04 -6.87 -5.75
C VAL A 75 3.38 -6.04 -6.85
N VAL A 76 2.79 -4.89 -6.51
CA VAL A 76 2.20 -3.98 -7.49
C VAL A 76 3.24 -3.48 -8.49
N GLY A 77 4.44 -3.14 -8.03
CA GLY A 77 5.55 -2.78 -8.92
C GLY A 77 5.91 -3.89 -9.90
N LEU A 78 5.96 -5.15 -9.43
CA LEU A 78 6.24 -6.31 -10.29
C LEU A 78 5.13 -6.53 -11.32
N VAL A 79 3.86 -6.50 -10.89
CA VAL A 79 2.71 -6.62 -11.79
C VAL A 79 2.71 -5.52 -12.85
N GLY A 80 2.98 -4.28 -12.45
CA GLY A 80 3.09 -3.15 -13.37
C GLY A 80 4.20 -3.34 -14.42
N LEU A 81 5.35 -3.92 -14.01
CA LEU A 81 6.44 -4.24 -14.92
C LEU A 81 6.03 -5.34 -15.93
N ILE A 82 5.36 -6.39 -15.47
CA ILE A 82 4.90 -7.50 -16.33
C ILE A 82 3.91 -6.97 -17.39
N ILE A 83 2.93 -6.17 -16.97
CA ILE A 83 1.94 -5.57 -17.88
C ILE A 83 2.63 -4.70 -18.94
N ARG A 84 3.61 -3.88 -18.53
CA ARG A 84 4.39 -3.06 -19.47
C ARG A 84 5.15 -3.92 -20.48
N SER A 85 5.84 -4.97 -20.01
CA SER A 85 6.60 -5.86 -20.88
C SER A 85 5.72 -6.55 -21.92
N GLN A 86 4.48 -6.93 -21.55
CA GLN A 86 3.53 -7.52 -22.49
C GLN A 86 3.01 -6.51 -23.54
N ARG A 87 2.90 -5.23 -23.18
CA ARG A 87 2.51 -4.17 -24.14
C ARG A 87 3.61 -3.89 -25.14
N ASP A 88 4.87 -3.83 -24.70
CA ASP A 88 6.02 -3.61 -25.58
C ASP A 88 6.23 -4.79 -26.56
N HIS A 89 5.79 -6.00 -26.22
CA HIS A 89 5.88 -7.18 -27.11
C HIS A 89 4.74 -7.28 -28.14
N ARG A 90 3.63 -6.54 -27.95
CA ARG A 90 2.47 -6.52 -28.88
C ARG A 90 2.49 -5.33 -29.85
N ARG A 91 3.45 -4.42 -29.71
CA ARG A 91 3.69 -3.29 -30.62
C ARG A 91 4.89 -3.58 -31.49
#